data_AF-A0A0Q8ZQK9-F1
#
_entry.id   AF-A0A0Q8ZQK9-F1
#
_cell.length_a   1.000
_cell.length_b   1.000
_cell.length_c   1.000
_cell.angle_alpha   90.00
_cell.angle_beta   90.00
_cell.angle_gamma   90.00
#
_symmetry.space_group_name_H-M   'P 1'
#
loop_
_entity.id
_entity.type
_entity.pdbx_description
1 polymer ?
#
loop_
_entity_poly.entity_id
_entity_poly.type
_entity_poly.pdbx_seq_one_letter_code
_entity_poly.pdbx_strand_id
1 'polypeptide(L)' 'MNQIAFIILTDADDKDAVYINVDQIEAFYAGVTETIVRTKSTTGYHVSETPDEIIDKICKLAELIEGAQ' A
#
# COMPACT_ATOMS: atom_id res chain seq x y z
N MET A 1 -6.14 19.18 -10.34
CA MET A 1 -6.96 18.11 -9.73
C MET A 1 -6.01 17.19 -9.01
N ASN A 2 -6.13 16.97 -7.70
CA ASN A 2 -5.35 15.91 -7.04
C ASN A 2 -5.99 14.58 -7.43
N GLN A 3 -5.26 13.78 -8.20
CA GLN A 3 -5.68 12.44 -8.55
C GLN A 3 -5.48 11.55 -7.32
N ILE A 4 -6.56 10.93 -6.83
CA ILE A 4 -6.49 10.03 -5.68
C ILE A 4 -6.03 8.66 -6.17
N ALA A 5 -4.94 8.16 -5.60
CA ALA A 5 -4.31 6.90 -6.00
C ALA A 5 -4.44 5.85 -4.89
N PHE A 6 -4.93 4.66 -5.23
CA PHE A 6 -5.06 3.53 -4.30
C PHE A 6 -4.23 2.35 -4.77
N ILE A 7 -3.55 1.69 -3.82
CA ILE A 7 -3.00 0.35 -4.02
C ILE A 7 -3.90 -0.69 -3.35
N ILE A 8 -3.88 -1.90 -3.91
CA ILE A 8 -4.60 -3.06 -3.37
C ILE A 8 -3.57 -4.03 -2.80
N LEU A 9 -3.71 -4.31 -1.52
CA LEU A 9 -2.89 -5.27 -0.77
C LEU A 9 -3.76 -6.43 -0.27
N THR A 10 -3.14 -7.46 0.30
CA THR A 10 -3.84 -8.62 0.86
C THR A 10 -3.67 -8.63 2.37
N ASP A 11 -4.77 -8.62 3.11
CA ASP A 11 -4.75 -8.72 4.58
C ASP A 11 -3.96 -9.96 5.02
N ALA A 12 -3.19 -9.82 6.10
CA ALA A 12 -2.34 -10.92 6.60
C ALA A 12 -3.16 -12.08 7.19
N ASP A 13 -4.32 -11.80 7.78
CA ASP A 13 -5.11 -12.74 8.57
C ASP A 13 -6.20 -13.42 7.72
N ASP A 14 -7.10 -12.64 7.12
CA ASP A 14 -8.28 -13.18 6.42
C ASP A 14 -8.08 -13.37 4.90
N LYS A 15 -6.97 -12.84 4.37
CA LYS A 15 -6.61 -12.84 2.95
C LYS A 15 -7.59 -12.05 2.05
N ASP A 16 -8.36 -11.14 2.61
CA ASP A 16 -9.19 -10.21 1.86
C ASP A 16 -8.37 -9.03 1.29
N ALA A 17 -8.98 -8.30 0.36
CA ALA A 17 -8.35 -7.15 -0.29
C ALA A 17 -8.41 -5.90 0.58
N VAL A 18 -7.24 -5.29 0.85
CA VAL A 18 -7.09 -4.03 1.57
C VAL A 18 -6.78 -2.91 0.58
N TYR A 19 -7.61 -1.88 0.56
CA TYR A 19 -7.44 -0.72 -0.32
C TYR A 19 -6.83 0.44 0.45
N ILE A 20 -5.61 0.84 0.11
CA ILE A 20 -4.89 1.90 0.82
C ILE A 20 -4.65 3.06 -0.12
N ASN A 21 -5.08 4.27 0.30
CA ASN A 21 -4.72 5.50 -0.39
C ASN A 21 -3.22 5.76 -0.20
N VAL A 22 -2.47 5.85 -1.29
CA VAL A 22 -1.01 6.02 -1.27
C VAL A 22 -0.60 7.30 -0.54
N ASP A 23 -1.38 8.38 -0.67
CA ASP A 23 -1.13 9.66 0.00
C ASP A 23 -1.26 9.58 1.52
N GLN A 24 -1.88 8.52 2.03
CA GLN A 24 -2.04 8.29 3.47
C GLN A 24 -0.93 7.43 4.04
N ILE A 25 -0.09 6.77 3.22
CA ILE A 25 0.99 5.92 3.71
C ILE A 25 2.12 6.79 4.28
N GLU A 26 2.60 6.42 5.48
CA GLU A 26 3.75 7.07 6.12
C GLU A 26 4.98 6.17 6.15
N ALA A 27 4.80 4.88 6.40
CA ALA A 27 5.90 3.92 6.53
C ALA A 27 5.43 2.47 6.35
N PHE A 28 6.38 1.59 6.05
CA PHE A 28 6.21 0.14 6.03
C PHE A 28 7.20 -0.49 7.01
N TYR A 29 6.76 -1.50 7.75
CA TYR A 29 7.59 -2.26 8.66
C TYR A 29 7.52 -3.74 8.29
N ALA A 30 8.65 -4.34 7.94
CA ALA A 30 8.75 -5.78 7.73
C ALA A 30 8.73 -6.50 9.08
N GLY A 31 7.66 -7.22 9.36
CA GLY A 31 7.61 -8.25 10.39
C GLY A 31 8.20 -9.57 9.89
N VAL A 32 8.19 -10.58 10.75
CA VAL A 32 8.69 -11.93 10.40
C VAL A 32 7.75 -12.63 9.42
N THR A 33 6.45 -12.38 9.52
CA THR A 33 5.39 -13.09 8.78
C THR A 33 4.49 -12.17 7.95
N GLU A 34 4.58 -10.87 8.15
CA GLU A 34 3.67 -9.87 7.59
C GLU A 34 4.38 -8.52 7.49
N THR A 35 3.81 -7.61 6.71
CA THR A 35 4.22 -6.20 6.70
C THR A 35 3.15 -5.35 7.34
N ILE A 36 3.56 -4.38 8.16
CA ILE A 36 2.65 -3.38 8.71
C ILE A 36 2.76 -2.10 7.89
N VAL A 37 1.69 -1.70 7.24
CA VAL A 37 1.55 -0.41 6.56
C VAL A 37 1.00 0.62 7.53
N ARG A 38 1.83 1.57 7.96
CA ARG A 38 1.39 2.72 8.77
C ARG A 38 0.82 3.79 7.85
N THR A 39 -0.36 4.27 8.21
CA THR A 39 -0.95 5.43 7.56
C THR A 39 -0.88 6.66 8.48
N LYS A 40 -1.24 7.84 7.96
CA LYS A 40 -1.43 9.09 8.72
C LYS A 40 -2.52 8.97 9.79
N SER A 41 -3.40 7.98 9.66
CA SER A 41 -4.31 7.59 10.73
C SER A 41 -3.57 6.76 11.78
N THR A 42 -4.07 6.70 13.00
CA THR A 42 -3.44 5.86 14.03
C THR A 42 -3.49 4.35 13.73
N THR A 43 -4.22 3.94 12.68
CA THR A 43 -4.39 2.55 12.27
C THR A 43 -3.27 2.10 11.33
N GLY A 44 -2.65 0.96 11.66
CA GLY A 44 -1.77 0.21 10.77
C GLY A 44 -2.53 -0.95 10.11
N TYR A 45 -2.19 -1.26 8.85
CA TYR A 45 -2.73 -2.42 8.13
C TYR A 45 -1.71 -3.54 8.13
N HIS A 46 -2.12 -4.74 8.51
CA HIS A 46 -1.28 -5.94 8.49
C HIS A 46 -1.52 -6.64 7.15
N VAL A 47 -0.47 -6.74 6.33
CA VAL A 47 -0.59 -7.24 4.96
C VAL A 47 0.41 -8.37 4.68
N SER A 48 0.05 -9.23 3.74
CA SER A 48 0.84 -10.39 3.34
C SER A 48 2.03 -10.03 2.45
N GLU A 49 1.95 -8.90 1.73
CA GLU A 49 3.02 -8.43 0.88
C GLU A 49 4.26 -8.00 1.67
N THR A 50 5.42 -8.23 1.08
CA THR A 50 6.70 -7.66 1.52
C THR A 50 6.78 -6.17 1.21
N PRO A 51 7.65 -5.39 1.88
CA PRO A 51 7.84 -3.98 1.55
C PRO A 51 8.22 -3.74 0.08
N ASP A 52 9.05 -4.61 -0.50
CA ASP A 52 9.49 -4.48 -1.90
C ASP A 52 8.32 -4.66 -2.89
N GLU A 53 7.43 -5.61 -2.63
CA GLU A 53 6.20 -5.80 -3.43
C GLU A 53 5.26 -4.60 -3.32
N ILE A 54 5.15 -3.99 -2.14
CA ILE A 54 4.33 -2.80 -1.93
C ILE A 54 4.92 -1.61 -2.71
N ILE A 55 6.25 -1.41 -2.64
CA ILE A 55 6.95 -0.36 -3.38
C ILE A 55 6.76 -0.54 -4.89
N ASP A 56 6.93 -1.77 -5.41
CA ASP A 56 6.72 -2.08 -6.82
C ASP A 56 5.28 -1.75 -7.28
N LYS A 57 4.26 -2.09 -6.47
CA LYS A 57 2.87 -1.72 -6.73
C LYS A 57 2.67 -0.20 -6.78
N ILE A 58 3.31 0.57 -5.90
CA ILE A 58 3.24 2.03 -5.87
C ILE A 58 3.93 2.64 -7.11
N CYS A 59 5.12 2.18 -7.46
CA CYS A 59 5.85 2.67 -8.63
C CYS A 59 5.08 2.43 -9.93
N LYS A 60 4.52 1.23 -10.13
CA LYS A 60 3.67 0.92 -11.28
C LYS A 60 2.43 1.81 -11.37
N LEU A 61 1.82 2.13 -10.22
CA LEU A 61 0.69 3.05 -10.18
C LEU A 61 1.09 4.47 -10.60
N ALA A 62 2.26 4.94 -10.16
CA ALA A 62 2.78 6.25 -10.55
C ALA A 62 3.03 6.35 -12.07
N GLU A 63 3.63 5.33 -12.67
CA GLU A 63 3.87 5.25 -14.13
C GLU A 63 2.56 5.32 -14.94
N LEU A 64 1.51 4.63 -14.47
CA LEU A 64 0.20 4.66 -15.10
C LEU A 64 -0.48 6.03 -15.02
N ILE A 65 -0.29 6.74 -13.90
CA ILE A 65 -0.84 8.08 -13.71
C ILE A 65 -0.13 9.09 -14.61
N GLU A 66 1.20 9.02 -14.71
CA GLU A 66 1.99 9.91 -15.58
C GLU A 66 1.73 9.64 -17.07
N GLY A 67 1.61 8.38 -17.48
CA GLY A 67 1.30 8.01 -18.86
C GLY A 67 -0.13 8.33 -19.32
N ALA A 68 -1.03 8.69 -18.39
CA ALA A 68 -2.41 9.06 -18.68
C ALA A 68 -2.63 10.58 -18.84
N GLN A 69 -1.60 11.42 -18.62
CA GLN A 69 -1.63 12.88 -18.79
C GLN A 69 -1.25 13.31 -20.21
#